data_AF-A0A847HUQ2-F1
#
_entry.id   AF-A0A847HUQ2-F1
#
_cell.length_a   1.000
_cell.length_b   1.000
_cell.length_c   1.000
_cell.angle_alpha   90.00
_cell.angle_beta   90.00
_cell.angle_gamma   90.00
#
_symmetry.space_group_name_H-M   'P 1'
#
loop_
_entity.id
_entity.type
_entity.pdbx_description
1 polymer ?
#
loop_
_entity_poly.entity_id
_entity_poly.type
_entity_poly.pdbx_seq_one_letter_code
_entity_poly.pdbx_strand_id
1 'polypeptide(L)'
;MTTATYDANLSREPQVDNERLLGIYGVIFGFLATFMISIFWSMGAILKATGNGGTIVQLDLQGLWNTLFWAFPFVALGSVVLAVGAFALGRAKEAAGIAALPAIGTVLYYLALVQLR
;
A
#
# COMPACT_ATOMS: atom_id res chain seq x y z
N MET A 1 -53.58 -27.57 23.88
CA MET A 1 -52.25 -28.18 24.05
C MET A 1 -51.30 -27.39 23.16
N THR A 2 -50.58 -26.43 23.72
CA THR A 2 -49.72 -25.47 23.01
C THR A 2 -48.32 -26.06 22.84
N THR A 3 -47.96 -26.40 21.61
CA THR A 3 -46.61 -26.88 21.26
C THR A 3 -45.68 -25.67 21.23
N ALA A 4 -44.87 -25.50 22.26
CA ALA A 4 -43.81 -24.51 22.29
C ALA A 4 -42.72 -24.97 21.29
N THR A 5 -42.59 -24.24 20.18
CA THR A 5 -41.48 -24.40 19.24
C THR A 5 -40.23 -23.89 19.96
N TYR A 6 -39.44 -24.83 20.48
CA TYR A 6 -38.07 -24.54 20.91
C TYR A 6 -37.27 -24.21 19.64
N ASP A 7 -37.21 -22.94 19.28
CA ASP A 7 -36.16 -22.42 18.39
C ASP A 7 -34.85 -22.63 19.13
N ALA A 8 -34.27 -23.80 18.91
CA ALA A 8 -32.91 -24.11 19.27
C ALA A 8 -32.05 -23.00 18.64
N ASN A 9 -31.56 -22.12 19.50
CA ASN A 9 -30.53 -21.15 19.23
C ASN A 9 -29.33 -21.95 18.71
N LEU A 10 -29.31 -22.19 17.40
CA LEU A 10 -28.20 -22.78 16.68
C LEU A 10 -27.03 -21.84 16.95
N SER A 11 -26.17 -22.26 17.87
CA SER A 11 -24.83 -21.75 18.05
C SER A 11 -24.18 -21.75 16.68
N ARG A 12 -24.29 -20.62 15.95
CA ARG A 12 -23.56 -20.42 14.70
C ARG A 12 -22.11 -20.65 15.07
N GLU A 13 -21.49 -21.67 14.47
CA GLU A 13 -20.03 -21.79 14.54
C GLU A 13 -19.46 -20.41 14.20
N PRO A 14 -18.51 -19.89 14.98
CA PRO A 14 -17.88 -18.62 14.69
C PRO A 14 -17.23 -18.74 13.31
N GLN A 15 -17.96 -18.26 12.29
CA GLN A 15 -17.54 -18.34 10.91
C GLN A 15 -16.37 -17.37 10.79
N VAL A 16 -15.17 -17.93 10.58
CA VAL A 16 -13.95 -17.14 10.46
C VAL A 16 -14.12 -16.23 9.25
N ASP A 17 -14.09 -14.92 9.50
CA ASP A 17 -14.17 -13.90 8.46
C ASP A 17 -12.84 -13.82 7.70
N ASN A 18 -12.71 -14.71 6.71
CA ASN A 18 -11.53 -14.84 5.87
C ASN A 18 -11.26 -13.56 5.07
N GLU A 19 -12.28 -12.77 4.75
CA GLU A 19 -12.11 -11.51 4.01
C GLU A 19 -11.44 -10.44 4.88
N ARG A 20 -11.88 -10.33 6.13
CA ARG A 20 -11.26 -9.43 7.09
C ARG A 20 -9.85 -9.87 7.46
N LEU A 21 -9.61 -11.17 7.63
CA LEU A 21 -8.27 -11.72 7.85
C LEU A 21 -7.34 -11.41 6.67
N LEU A 22 -7.78 -11.70 5.44
CA LEU A 22 -7.01 -11.40 4.23
C LEU A 22 -6.76 -9.89 4.10
N GLY A 23 -7.74 -9.05 4.42
CA GLY A 23 -7.59 -7.61 4.44
C GLY A 23 -6.54 -7.13 5.45
N ILE A 24 -6.53 -7.69 6.66
CA ILE A 24 -5.51 -7.37 7.68
C ILE A 24 -4.11 -7.75 7.18
N TYR A 25 -3.93 -8.97 6.68
CA TYR A 25 -2.64 -9.38 6.14
C TYR A 25 -2.22 -8.51 4.96
N GLY A 26 -3.15 -8.20 4.06
CA GLY A 26 -2.92 -7.34 2.91
C GLY A 26 -2.47 -5.93 3.32
N VAL A 27 -3.10 -5.33 4.33
CA VAL A 27 -2.68 -4.03 4.88
C VAL A 27 -1.27 -4.12 5.49
N ILE A 28 -0.99 -5.15 6.29
CA ILE A 28 0.32 -5.34 6.93
C ILE A 28 1.43 -5.48 5.88
N PHE A 29 1.25 -6.39 4.91
CA PHE A 29 2.24 -6.61 3.86
C PHE A 29 2.36 -5.40 2.92
N GLY A 30 1.25 -4.72 2.62
CA GLY A 30 1.24 -3.49 1.82
C GLY A 30 2.03 -2.36 2.48
N PHE A 31 1.83 -2.13 3.78
CA PHE A 31 2.61 -1.15 4.54
C PHE A 31 4.07 -1.56 4.70
N LEU A 32 4.35 -2.84 4.95
CA LEU A 32 5.73 -3.32 5.03
C LEU A 32 6.48 -3.10 3.72
N ALA A 33 5.87 -3.43 2.58
CA ALA A 33 6.45 -3.21 1.26
C ALA A 33 6.65 -1.71 0.98
N THR A 34 5.63 -0.89 1.24
CA THR A 34 5.72 0.58 1.11
C THR A 34 6.84 1.16 1.98
N PHE A 35 6.98 0.69 3.21
CA PHE A 35 8.02 1.13 4.13
C PHE A 35 9.42 0.76 3.63
N MET A 36 9.63 -0.49 3.21
CA MET A 36 10.90 -0.93 2.62
C MET A 36 11.28 -0.10 1.41
N ILE A 37 10.34 0.11 0.47
CA ILE A 37 10.56 0.95 -0.70
C ILE A 37 10.89 2.39 -0.30
N SER A 38 10.22 2.93 0.72
CA SER A 38 10.47 4.29 1.19
C SER A 38 11.89 4.49 1.71
N ILE A 39 12.49 3.47 2.33
CA ILE A 39 13.91 3.51 2.75
C ILE A 39 14.82 3.68 1.53
N PHE A 40 14.68 2.80 0.54
CA PHE A 40 15.49 2.85 -0.68
C PHE A 40 15.25 4.15 -1.46
N TRP A 41 14.00 4.59 -1.53
CA TRP A 41 13.63 5.83 -2.20
C TRP A 41 14.24 7.05 -1.52
N SER A 42 14.24 7.08 -0.18
CA SER A 42 14.84 8.17 0.60
C SER A 42 16.35 8.21 0.43
N MET A 43 17.02 7.04 0.42
CA MET A 43 18.44 6.95 0.08
C MET A 43 18.70 7.53 -1.33
N GLY A 44 17.90 7.13 -2.32
CA GLY A 44 18.00 7.67 -3.68
C GLY A 44 17.76 9.18 -3.75
N ALA A 45 16.81 9.70 -2.97
CA ALA A 45 16.51 11.12 -2.92
C ALA A 45 17.66 11.93 -2.32
N ILE A 46 18.27 11.45 -1.23
CA ILE A 46 19.44 12.08 -0.61
C ILE A 46 20.64 12.05 -1.56
N LEU A 47 20.89 10.90 -2.19
CA LEU A 47 21.98 10.71 -3.13
C LEU A 47 21.84 11.61 -4.38
N LYS A 48 20.61 11.80 -4.85
CA LYS A 48 20.29 12.73 -5.94
C LYS A 48 20.47 14.19 -5.50
N ALA A 49 20.00 14.55 -4.31
CA ALA A 49 20.09 15.92 -3.79
C ALA A 49 21.55 16.35 -3.50
N THR A 50 22.39 15.40 -3.08
CA THR A 50 23.81 15.65 -2.77
C THR A 50 24.74 15.51 -3.97
N GLY A 51 24.23 15.07 -5.13
CA GLY A 51 25.05 14.85 -6.33
C GLY A 51 26.01 13.65 -6.26
N ASN A 52 26.01 12.90 -5.16
CA ASN A 52 26.92 11.78 -4.90
C ASN A 52 26.31 10.39 -5.20
N GLY A 53 25.21 10.35 -5.94
CA GLY A 53 24.40 9.14 -6.15
C GLY A 53 24.81 8.18 -7.25
N GLY A 54 25.96 8.38 -7.91
CA GLY A 54 26.43 7.51 -8.99
C GLY A 54 25.36 7.28 -10.06
N THR A 55 24.91 6.03 -10.23
CA THR A 55 23.89 5.62 -11.20
C THR A 55 22.56 6.40 -11.07
N ILE A 56 22.16 6.83 -9.86
CA ILE A 56 20.93 7.62 -9.67
C ILE A 56 21.08 9.04 -10.22
N VAL A 57 22.27 9.62 -10.16
CA VAL A 57 22.56 10.93 -10.77
C VAL A 57 22.70 10.79 -12.28
N GLN A 58 23.25 9.67 -12.77
CA GLN A 58 23.30 9.35 -14.20
C GLN A 58 21.92 9.13 -14.83
N LEU A 59 20.92 8.75 -14.02
CA LEU A 59 19.53 8.71 -14.46
C LEU A 59 19.00 10.11 -14.80
N ASP A 60 19.71 11.23 -14.58
CA ASP A 60 19.35 12.60 -15.00
C ASP A 60 17.84 12.83 -15.13
N LEU A 61 17.12 12.63 -14.03
CA LEU A 61 15.66 12.65 -14.03
C LEU A 61 15.20 14.07 -14.31
N GLN A 62 14.67 14.32 -15.50
CA GLN A 62 14.16 15.63 -15.92
C GLN A 62 12.64 15.64 -16.08
N GLY A 63 12.05 16.85 -16.00
CA GLY A 63 10.63 17.08 -16.25
C GLY A 63 9.70 16.21 -15.38
N LEU A 64 8.75 15.53 -16.03
CA LEU A 64 7.72 14.73 -15.37
C LEU A 64 8.30 13.63 -14.47
N TRP A 65 9.38 12.97 -14.87
CA TRP A 65 10.01 11.90 -14.09
C TRP A 65 10.58 12.42 -12.78
N ASN A 66 11.17 13.63 -12.79
CA ASN A 66 11.63 14.29 -11.58
C ASN A 66 10.48 14.60 -10.63
N THR A 67 9.37 15.13 -11.16
CA THR A 67 8.19 15.47 -10.36
C THR A 67 7.57 14.22 -9.73
N LEU A 68 7.40 13.15 -10.50
CA LEU A 68 6.90 11.87 -10.00
C LEU A 68 7.85 11.27 -8.95
N PHE A 69 9.17 11.41 -9.15
CA PHE A 69 10.15 10.97 -8.17
C PHE A 69 9.96 11.64 -6.80
N TRP A 70 9.76 12.95 -6.79
CA TRP A 70 9.55 13.73 -5.57
C TRP A 70 8.12 13.65 -5.01
N ALA A 71 7.15 13.20 -5.80
CA ALA A 71 5.78 12.99 -5.35
C ALA A 71 5.61 11.76 -4.45
N PHE A 72 6.50 10.76 -4.58
CA PHE A 72 6.44 9.50 -3.84
C PHE A 72 6.17 9.63 -2.32
N PRO A 73 6.90 10.46 -1.53
CA PRO A 73 6.64 10.57 -0.09
C PRO A 73 5.21 11.02 0.23
N PHE A 74 4.63 11.90 -0.60
CA PHE A 74 3.25 12.34 -0.44
C PHE A 74 2.26 11.22 -0.76
N VAL A 75 2.54 10.43 -1.81
CA VAL A 75 1.73 9.26 -2.17
C VAL A 75 1.80 8.18 -1.09
N ALA A 76 2.99 7.89 -0.56
CA ALA A 76 3.20 6.92 0.50
C ALA A 76 2.50 7.35 1.80
N LEU A 77 2.62 8.61 2.21
CA LEU A 77 1.89 9.14 3.38
C LEU A 77 0.38 9.12 3.16
N GLY A 78 -0.07 9.56 1.99
CA GLY A 78 -1.48 9.56 1.62
C GLY A 78 -2.08 8.15 1.64
N SER A 79 -1.35 7.15 1.17
CA SER A 79 -1.81 5.76 1.18
C SER A 79 -1.96 5.22 2.60
N VAL A 80 -1.07 5.56 3.53
CA VAL A 80 -1.18 5.16 4.93
C VAL A 80 -2.45 5.74 5.54
N VAL A 81 -2.66 7.04 5.40
CA VAL A 81 -3.84 7.72 5.95
C VAL A 81 -5.13 7.14 5.36
N LEU A 82 -5.19 6.96 4.03
CA LEU A 82 -6.37 6.43 3.35
C LEU A 82 -6.62 4.96 3.66
N ALA A 83 -5.59 4.12 3.77
CA ALA A 83 -5.74 2.71 4.10
C ALA A 83 -6.22 2.53 5.54
N VAL A 84 -5.66 3.29 6.50
CA VAL A 84 -6.15 3.29 7.88
C VAL A 84 -7.60 3.77 7.94
N GLY A 85 -7.95 4.84 7.23
CA GLY A 85 -9.32 5.34 7.14
C GLY A 85 -10.30 4.30 6.55
N ALA A 86 -9.92 3.66 5.44
CA ALA A 86 -10.74 2.61 4.82
C ALA A 86 -10.90 1.39 5.76
N PHE A 87 -9.85 0.99 6.46
CA PHE A 87 -9.89 -0.11 7.41
C PHE A 87 -10.82 0.20 8.59
N ALA A 88 -10.76 1.42 9.13
CA ALA A 88 -11.64 1.88 10.21
C ALA A 88 -13.12 1.90 9.80
N LEU A 89 -13.42 2.12 8.52
CA LEU A 89 -14.77 2.06 7.95
C LEU A 89 -15.23 0.63 7.62
N GLY A 90 -14.47 -0.40 8.00
CA GLY A 90 -14.79 -1.81 7.71
C GLY A 90 -14.47 -2.25 6.28
N ARG A 91 -13.82 -1.39 5.48
CA ARG A 91 -13.47 -1.66 4.07
C ARG A 91 -12.08 -2.30 3.99
N ALA A 92 -11.95 -3.49 4.58
CA ALA A 92 -10.65 -4.15 4.77
C ALA A 92 -9.97 -4.53 3.44
N LYS A 93 -10.75 -4.92 2.42
CA LYS A 93 -10.24 -5.26 1.09
C LYS A 93 -9.66 -4.04 0.38
N GLU A 94 -10.36 -2.92 0.41
CA GLU A 94 -9.90 -1.67 -0.20
C GLU A 94 -8.73 -1.08 0.56
N ALA A 95 -8.73 -1.18 1.89
CA ALA A 95 -7.60 -0.78 2.72
C ALA A 95 -6.32 -1.52 2.33
N ALA A 96 -6.40 -2.84 2.11
CA ALA A 96 -5.27 -3.63 1.64
C ALA A 96 -4.76 -3.16 0.27
N GLY A 97 -5.67 -2.89 -0.66
CA GLY A 97 -5.32 -2.34 -1.98
C GLY A 97 -4.62 -0.98 -1.88
N ILE A 98 -5.16 -0.08 -1.05
CA ILE A 98 -4.59 1.25 -0.83
C ILE A 98 -3.22 1.15 -0.17
N ALA A 99 -3.03 0.27 0.81
CA ALA A 99 -1.76 0.06 1.50
C ALA A 99 -0.65 -0.39 0.54
N ALA A 100 -0.99 -1.14 -0.51
CA ALA A 100 -0.06 -1.61 -1.53
C ALA A 100 0.17 -0.60 -2.68
N LEU A 101 -0.63 0.47 -2.79
CA LEU A 101 -0.54 1.43 -3.90
C LEU A 101 0.85 2.03 -4.10
N PRO A 102 1.58 2.49 -3.07
CA PRO A 102 2.91 3.05 -3.28
C PRO A 102 3.88 2.03 -3.84
N ALA A 103 3.82 0.78 -3.35
CA ALA A 103 4.67 -0.29 -3.86
C ALA A 103 4.39 -0.59 -5.34
N ILE A 104 3.11 -0.73 -5.71
CA ILE A 104 2.70 -0.92 -7.10
C ILE A 104 3.12 0.29 -7.95
N GLY A 105 2.87 1.51 -7.46
CA GLY A 105 3.24 2.75 -8.13
C GLY A 105 4.73 2.86 -8.39
N THR A 106 5.57 2.46 -7.45
CA THR A 106 7.03 2.41 -7.63
C THR A 106 7.44 1.39 -8.71
N VAL A 107 6.84 0.20 -8.73
CA VAL A 107 7.12 -0.80 -9.77
C VAL A 107 6.72 -0.25 -11.14
N LEU A 108 5.52 0.33 -11.26
CA LEU A 108 5.05 0.94 -12.50
C LEU A 108 5.93 2.10 -12.94
N TYR A 109 6.34 2.96 -12.01
CA TYR A 109 7.25 4.07 -12.28
C TYR A 109 8.57 3.56 -12.85
N TYR A 110 9.16 2.52 -12.24
CA TYR A 110 10.40 1.92 -12.73
C TYR A 110 10.22 1.32 -14.14
N LEU A 111 9.18 0.52 -14.36
CA LEU A 111 8.92 -0.08 -15.67
C LEU A 111 8.69 0.98 -16.76
N ALA A 112 7.92 2.02 -16.44
CA ALA A 112 7.66 3.12 -17.36
C ALA A 112 8.96 3.87 -17.68
N LEU A 113 9.83 4.07 -16.68
CA LEU A 113 11.12 4.71 -16.88
C LEU A 113 12.08 3.86 -17.73
N VAL A 114 12.00 2.53 -17.67
CA VAL A 114 12.83 1.63 -18.50
C VAL A 114 12.31 1.52 -19.93
N GLN A 115 10.99 1.61 -20.15
CA GLN A 115 10.38 1.38 -21.47
C GLN A 115 10.17 2.66 -22.29
N LEU A 116 9.92 3.80 -21.64
CA LEU A 116 9.51 5.04 -22.32
C LEU A 116 10.63 6.08 -22.40
N ARG A 117 11.82 5.75 -21.90
CA ARG A 117 13.00 6.61 -21.91
C ARG A 117 14.17 5.87 -22.51
#